data_AF-A0A1G1G836-F1
#
_entry.id   AF-A0A1G1G836-F1
#
_cell.length_a   1.000
_cell.length_b   1.000
_cell.length_c   1.000
_cell.angle_alpha   90.00
_cell.angle_beta   90.00
_cell.angle_gamma   90.00
#
_symmetry.space_group_name_H-M   'P 1'
#
loop_
_entity.id
_entity.type
_entity.pdbx_description
1 polymer ?
#
loop_
_entity_poly.entity_id
_entity_poly.type
_entity_poly.pdbx_seq_one_letter_code
_entity_poly.pdbx_strand_id
1 'polypeptide(L)'
;MEPKEVSAQVLSMRLDGFFKRPHFNRWAFLLIAVMILIAYSNTFTATFHFDDNPSIVENTTIKQVTFDNIMQLLRGVRPVVYLSIMFNYLLSGLNVVGWHIFNIAVHIANSFFVYLLVLWTLNRPVLLNAYGNKARRMALFAALLFGVHPIQTESVTYIVTRSELLATFFYLATFLLFIKGTEKNKFSYYLGAAFTALCAMGSKEWAVTLPAVLMLYDFFFLAEGSIKSLRSRWMAYVLLMLTWLQIYNTMHSTLTETTSASIGLNVQTTSGINASTYILTSLNVIWTYIRLMLLPINQNLDYDYAIAKTLFEFPTFLSLIGHIAVVGSAFWLYVKKGWLLVPFGVAWFYIGLSPVQSFVPIIDVIFEHRMYMPSIGFIIVFVAAYEGLFDWWMEKGSAAGSVKA
;
A
#
# COMPACT_ATOMS: atom_id res chain seq x y z
N MET A 1 -40.00 22.85 8.98
CA MET A 1 -38.63 22.53 8.54
C MET A 1 -37.77 23.76 8.76
N GLU A 2 -36.78 23.67 9.64
CA GLU A 2 -35.87 24.79 9.89
C GLU A 2 -34.99 25.08 8.65
N PRO A 3 -34.57 26.34 8.41
CA PRO A 3 -33.73 26.71 7.27
C PRO A 3 -32.41 25.91 7.14
N LYS A 4 -31.90 25.36 8.25
CA LYS A 4 -30.66 24.56 8.30
C LYS A 4 -30.84 23.15 7.73
N GLU A 5 -31.99 22.52 7.93
CA GLU A 5 -32.28 21.17 7.41
C GLU A 5 -32.45 21.17 5.89
N VAL A 6 -33.11 22.21 5.35
CA VAL A 6 -33.27 22.41 3.91
C VAL A 6 -31.91 22.64 3.24
N SER A 7 -31.01 23.39 3.90
CA SER A 7 -29.63 23.61 3.44
C SER A 7 -28.82 22.31 3.33
N ALA A 8 -28.88 21.44 4.35
CA ALA A 8 -28.14 20.18 4.36
C ALA A 8 -28.65 19.17 3.32
N GLN A 9 -29.96 19.06 3.14
CA GLN A 9 -30.56 18.20 2.11
C GLN A 9 -30.30 18.70 0.68
N VAL A 10 -30.33 20.02 0.46
CA VAL A 10 -29.99 20.59 -0.86
C VAL A 10 -28.50 20.39 -1.18
N LEU A 11 -27.62 20.49 -0.17
CA LEU A 11 -26.20 20.22 -0.33
C LEU A 11 -25.93 18.73 -0.64
N SER A 12 -26.58 17.81 0.06
CA SER A 12 -26.44 16.36 -0.21
C SER A 12 -26.93 15.99 -1.60
N MET A 13 -28.09 16.49 -2.03
CA MET A 13 -28.60 16.27 -3.39
C MET A 13 -27.66 16.82 -4.48
N ARG A 14 -27.05 18.00 -4.27
CA ARG A 14 -26.08 18.58 -5.21
C ARG A 14 -24.79 17.76 -5.28
N LEU A 15 -24.31 17.24 -4.16
CA LEU A 15 -23.13 16.38 -4.09
C LEU A 15 -23.39 15.03 -4.80
N ASP A 16 -24.55 14.41 -4.60
CA ASP A 16 -24.91 13.15 -5.27
C ASP A 16 -25.01 13.32 -6.79
N GLY A 17 -25.53 14.45 -7.26
CA GLY A 17 -25.53 14.83 -8.67
C GLY A 17 -24.13 15.02 -9.25
N PHE A 18 -23.18 15.57 -8.47
CA PHE A 18 -21.79 15.74 -8.89
C PHE A 18 -21.08 14.40 -9.07
N PHE A 19 -21.24 13.48 -8.12
CA PHE A 19 -20.60 12.16 -8.20
C PHE A 19 -21.10 11.33 -9.37
N LYS A 20 -22.32 11.53 -9.87
CA LYS A 20 -22.91 10.74 -10.97
C LYS A 20 -22.49 11.20 -12.38
N ARG A 21 -21.71 12.27 -12.54
CA ARG A 21 -21.32 12.82 -13.85
C ARG A 21 -20.47 11.85 -14.71
N PRO A 22 -20.60 11.87 -16.04
CA PRO A 22 -19.90 10.94 -16.95
C PRO A 22 -18.37 11.12 -16.98
N HIS A 23 -17.88 12.31 -16.62
CA HIS A 23 -16.45 12.62 -16.57
C HIS A 23 -15.88 12.67 -15.15
N PHE A 24 -16.62 12.21 -14.14
CA PHE A 24 -16.20 12.29 -12.74
C PHE A 24 -14.81 11.68 -12.51
N ASN A 25 -14.51 10.53 -13.12
CA ASN A 25 -13.21 9.86 -12.93
C ASN A 25 -12.03 10.71 -13.45
N ARG A 26 -12.24 11.54 -14.49
CA ARG A 26 -11.21 12.48 -14.98
C ARG A 26 -10.97 13.60 -13.97
N TRP A 27 -12.05 14.16 -13.42
CA TRP A 27 -11.97 15.18 -12.38
C TRP A 27 -11.36 14.63 -11.08
N ALA A 28 -11.68 13.38 -10.71
CA ALA A 28 -11.07 12.69 -9.58
C ALA A 28 -9.55 12.58 -9.78
N PHE A 29 -9.09 12.14 -10.96
CA PHE A 29 -7.66 12.09 -11.28
C PHE A 29 -6.99 13.47 -11.16
N LEU A 30 -7.59 14.51 -11.76
CA LEU A 30 -7.05 15.87 -11.69
C LEU A 30 -6.97 16.38 -10.26
N LEU A 31 -8.01 16.16 -9.46
CA LEU A 31 -8.02 16.56 -8.05
C LEU A 31 -6.93 15.84 -7.25
N ILE A 32 -6.81 14.51 -7.41
CA ILE A 32 -5.76 13.71 -6.77
C ILE A 32 -4.38 14.25 -7.15
N ALA A 33 -4.14 14.47 -8.45
CA ALA A 33 -2.86 14.97 -8.95
C ALA A 33 -2.50 16.35 -8.38
N VAL A 34 -3.45 17.29 -8.40
CA VAL A 34 -3.25 18.65 -7.88
C VAL A 34 -2.97 18.63 -6.38
N MET A 35 -3.74 17.86 -5.60
CA MET A 35 -3.55 17.80 -4.14
C MET A 35 -2.18 17.21 -3.78
N ILE A 36 -1.73 16.18 -4.50
CA ILE A 36 -0.40 15.58 -4.32
C ILE A 36 0.69 16.58 -4.70
N LEU A 37 0.56 17.27 -5.85
CA LEU A 37 1.54 18.28 -6.27
C LEU A 37 1.67 19.42 -5.25
N ILE A 38 0.56 19.86 -4.65
CA ILE A 38 0.59 20.86 -3.59
C ILE A 38 1.34 20.30 -2.37
N ALA A 39 0.98 19.09 -1.91
CA ALA A 39 1.54 18.46 -0.72
C ALA A 39 3.07 18.22 -0.81
N TYR A 40 3.57 17.89 -2.01
CA TYR A 40 4.99 17.58 -2.25
C TYR A 40 5.72 18.67 -3.05
N SER A 41 5.14 19.86 -3.20
CA SER A 41 5.75 20.94 -3.99
C SER A 41 7.12 21.38 -3.46
N ASN A 42 7.37 21.21 -2.17
CA ASN A 42 8.64 21.54 -1.52
C ASN A 42 9.75 20.49 -1.74
N THR A 43 9.44 19.33 -2.34
CA THR A 43 10.45 18.28 -2.53
C THR A 43 11.40 18.56 -3.69
N PHE A 44 11.04 19.43 -4.65
CA PHE A 44 11.86 19.70 -5.84
C PHE A 44 13.26 20.27 -5.54
N THR A 45 13.50 20.77 -4.31
CA THR A 45 14.81 21.23 -3.84
C THR A 45 15.49 20.26 -2.88
N ALA A 46 14.85 19.15 -2.50
CA ALA A 46 15.42 18.16 -1.59
C ALA A 46 16.55 17.39 -2.30
N THR A 47 17.72 17.37 -1.66
CA THR A 47 18.94 16.77 -2.20
C THR A 47 18.99 15.24 -2.03
N PHE A 48 19.99 14.59 -2.62
CA PHE A 48 20.28 13.19 -2.36
C PHE A 48 20.79 12.99 -0.93
N HIS A 49 20.23 12.03 -0.20
CA HIS A 49 20.63 11.72 1.18
C HIS A 49 20.83 10.21 1.38
N PHE A 50 21.62 9.83 2.39
CA PHE A 50 21.80 8.42 2.80
C PHE A 50 22.10 7.50 1.61
N ASP A 51 21.27 6.48 1.38
CA ASP A 51 21.44 5.45 0.35
C ASP A 51 21.32 5.98 -1.08
N ASP A 52 20.82 7.21 -1.28
CA ASP A 52 20.85 7.87 -2.59
C ASP A 52 22.29 8.04 -3.08
N ASN A 53 23.26 8.27 -2.19
CA ASN A 53 24.66 8.48 -2.57
C ASN A 53 25.26 7.22 -3.22
N PRO A 54 25.35 6.07 -2.53
CA PRO A 54 25.90 4.86 -3.13
C PRO A 54 25.01 4.31 -4.25
N SER A 55 23.69 4.53 -4.22
CA SER A 55 22.77 3.98 -5.21
C SER A 55 22.69 4.80 -6.50
N ILE A 56 22.93 6.12 -6.43
CA ILE A 56 22.74 7.07 -7.55
C ILE A 56 24.00 7.90 -7.81
N VAL A 57 24.47 8.65 -6.81
CA VAL A 57 25.54 9.64 -7.01
C VAL A 57 26.86 8.98 -7.33
N GLU A 58 27.20 7.87 -6.67
CA GLU A 58 28.47 7.17 -6.79
C GLU A 58 28.40 5.98 -7.76
N ASN A 59 27.19 5.48 -8.02
CA ASN A 59 26.97 4.29 -8.83
C ASN A 59 27.36 4.53 -10.30
N THR A 60 28.49 3.96 -10.74
CA THR A 60 28.97 4.09 -12.12
C THR A 60 28.17 3.27 -13.11
N THR A 61 27.58 2.15 -12.69
CA THR A 61 26.81 1.24 -13.55
C THR A 61 25.61 1.95 -14.16
N ILE A 62 24.88 2.76 -13.37
CA ILE A 62 23.70 3.49 -13.87
C ILE A 62 24.04 4.67 -14.81
N LYS A 63 25.30 5.14 -14.82
CA LYS A 63 25.71 6.32 -15.59
C LYS A 63 26.11 6.00 -17.03
N GLN A 64 26.28 4.72 -17.36
CA GLN A 64 26.71 4.26 -18.68
C GLN A 64 25.75 3.19 -19.20
N VAL A 65 25.14 3.44 -20.36
CA VAL A 65 24.19 2.51 -21.00
C VAL A 65 24.94 1.57 -21.92
N THR A 66 25.60 0.58 -21.32
CA THR A 66 26.22 -0.53 -22.04
C THR A 66 25.39 -1.80 -21.87
N PHE A 67 25.54 -2.75 -22.80
CA PHE A 67 24.88 -4.05 -22.69
C PHE A 67 25.28 -4.76 -21.38
N ASP A 68 26.56 -4.69 -21.02
CA ASP A 68 27.08 -5.31 -19.79
C ASP A 68 26.46 -4.69 -18.54
N ASN A 69 26.36 -3.35 -18.48
CA ASN A 69 25.73 -2.68 -17.34
C ASN A 69 24.24 -3.03 -17.23
N ILE A 70 23.50 -3.05 -18.35
CA ILE A 70 22.09 -3.46 -18.36
C ILE A 70 21.93 -4.90 -17.85
N MET A 71 22.79 -5.81 -18.32
CA MET A 71 22.77 -7.21 -17.91
C MET A 71 23.15 -7.37 -16.43
N GLN A 72 24.11 -6.58 -15.95
CA GLN A 72 24.48 -6.53 -14.53
C GLN A 72 23.30 -6.09 -13.67
N LEU A 73 22.61 -5.00 -14.05
CA LEU A 73 21.42 -4.52 -13.33
C LEU A 73 20.27 -5.53 -13.35
N LEU A 74 20.03 -6.19 -14.48
CA LEU A 74 18.98 -7.22 -14.63
C LEU A 74 19.21 -8.45 -13.74
N ARG A 75 20.47 -8.80 -13.48
CA ARG A 75 20.86 -9.92 -12.63
C ARG A 75 21.00 -9.54 -11.15
N GLY A 76 21.11 -8.25 -10.86
CA GLY A 76 21.27 -7.73 -9.52
C GLY A 76 19.98 -7.65 -8.70
N VAL A 77 20.10 -7.09 -7.50
CA VAL A 77 18.98 -6.86 -6.58
C VAL A 77 18.08 -5.76 -7.14
N ARG A 78 16.76 -5.96 -7.12
CA ARG A 78 15.73 -4.99 -7.55
C ARG A 78 15.97 -4.42 -8.97
N PRO A 79 16.04 -5.28 -10.00
CA PRO A 79 16.40 -4.88 -11.37
C PRO A 79 15.49 -3.78 -11.95
N VAL A 80 14.20 -3.79 -11.61
CA VAL A 80 13.25 -2.79 -12.12
C VAL A 80 13.57 -1.40 -11.58
N VAL A 81 14.00 -1.30 -10.32
CA VAL A 81 14.37 -0.03 -9.69
C VAL A 81 15.62 0.52 -10.36
N TYR A 82 16.69 -0.27 -10.44
CA TYR A 82 17.95 0.24 -10.99
C TYR A 82 17.87 0.55 -12.48
N LEU A 83 17.08 -0.19 -13.27
CA LEU A 83 16.80 0.19 -14.64
C LEU A 83 16.02 1.51 -14.73
N SER A 84 15.06 1.76 -13.81
CA SER A 84 14.36 3.05 -13.74
C SER A 84 15.28 4.19 -13.32
N ILE A 85 16.25 3.93 -12.42
CA ILE A 85 17.25 4.89 -11.97
C ILE A 85 18.21 5.23 -13.11
N MET A 86 18.73 4.23 -13.81
CA MET A 86 19.55 4.41 -15.01
C MET A 86 18.80 5.25 -16.04
N PHE A 87 17.55 4.90 -16.37
CA PHE A 87 16.74 5.67 -17.31
C PHE A 87 16.53 7.12 -16.85
N ASN A 88 16.24 7.36 -15.58
CA ASN A 88 16.07 8.72 -15.05
C ASN A 88 17.37 9.53 -15.10
N TYR A 89 18.52 8.90 -14.80
CA TYR A 89 19.83 9.55 -14.88
C TYR A 89 20.12 10.02 -16.30
N LEU A 90 19.72 9.27 -17.33
CA LEU A 90 19.89 9.70 -18.74
C LEU A 90 19.08 10.95 -19.08
N LEU A 91 17.93 11.14 -18.44
CA LEU A 91 17.05 12.28 -18.72
C LEU A 91 17.47 13.55 -17.97
N SER A 92 17.87 13.43 -16.70
CA SER A 92 18.09 14.58 -15.82
C SER A 92 19.47 14.65 -15.18
N GLY A 93 20.34 13.65 -15.39
CA GLY A 93 21.58 13.50 -14.64
C GLY A 93 21.32 13.56 -13.13
N LEU A 94 22.12 14.35 -12.41
CA LEU A 94 21.98 14.59 -10.98
C LEU A 94 21.04 15.77 -10.64
N ASN A 95 20.29 16.32 -11.59
CA ASN A 95 19.29 17.33 -11.27
C ASN A 95 18.11 16.70 -10.52
N VAL A 96 18.03 16.97 -9.21
CA VAL A 96 17.03 16.41 -8.27
C VAL A 96 15.58 16.62 -8.71
N VAL A 97 15.29 17.69 -9.46
CA VAL A 97 13.93 17.96 -9.96
C VAL A 97 13.40 16.78 -10.79
N GLY A 98 14.22 16.22 -11.67
CA GLY A 98 13.82 15.08 -12.51
C GLY A 98 13.49 13.82 -11.70
N TRP A 99 14.18 13.61 -10.57
CA TRP A 99 13.98 12.48 -9.68
C TRP A 99 12.68 12.59 -8.90
N HIS A 100 12.39 13.79 -8.37
CA HIS A 100 11.15 14.09 -7.67
C HIS A 100 9.93 14.09 -8.60
N ILE A 101 10.06 14.59 -9.83
CA ILE A 101 9.00 14.47 -10.85
C ILE A 101 8.61 13.01 -11.06
N PHE A 102 9.58 12.11 -11.20
CA PHE A 102 9.31 10.68 -11.38
C PHE A 102 8.58 10.09 -10.17
N ASN A 103 9.10 10.32 -8.95
CA ASN A 103 8.51 9.77 -7.73
C ASN A 103 7.08 10.29 -7.52
N ILE A 104 6.85 11.61 -7.69
CA ILE A 104 5.53 12.22 -7.60
C ILE A 104 4.60 11.65 -8.68
N ALA A 105 5.05 11.49 -9.92
CA ALA A 105 4.23 10.92 -11.00
C ALA A 105 3.78 9.48 -10.69
N VAL A 106 4.68 8.64 -10.19
CA VAL A 106 4.35 7.28 -9.76
C VAL A 106 3.42 7.29 -8.54
N HIS A 107 3.60 8.23 -7.59
CA HIS A 107 2.72 8.38 -6.44
C HIS A 107 1.30 8.84 -6.84
N ILE A 108 1.16 9.75 -7.81
CA ILE A 108 -0.14 10.11 -8.40
C ILE A 108 -0.80 8.89 -9.04
N ALA A 109 -0.04 8.10 -9.81
CA ALA A 109 -0.56 6.90 -10.44
C ALA A 109 -1.01 5.86 -9.39
N ASN A 110 -0.23 5.65 -8.33
CA ASN A 110 -0.57 4.79 -7.21
C ASN A 110 -1.85 5.24 -6.51
N SER A 111 -1.97 6.52 -6.19
CA SER A 111 -3.16 7.10 -5.57
C SER A 111 -4.40 6.93 -6.45
N PHE A 112 -4.24 7.08 -7.77
CA PHE A 112 -5.31 6.81 -8.72
C PHE A 112 -5.64 5.32 -8.84
N PHE A 113 -4.66 4.41 -8.71
CA PHE A 113 -4.94 2.98 -8.65
C PHE A 113 -5.65 2.58 -7.36
N VAL A 114 -5.36 3.22 -6.22
CA VAL A 114 -6.15 3.09 -4.98
C VAL A 114 -7.59 3.54 -5.22
N TYR A 115 -7.80 4.68 -5.89
CA TYR A 115 -9.14 5.13 -6.31
C TYR A 115 -9.86 4.07 -7.14
N LEU A 116 -9.22 3.53 -8.18
CA LEU A 116 -9.81 2.52 -9.05
C LEU A 116 -10.11 1.22 -8.30
N LEU A 117 -9.18 0.75 -7.46
CA LEU A 117 -9.34 -0.46 -6.68
C LEU A 117 -10.56 -0.33 -5.77
N VAL A 118 -10.60 0.70 -4.91
CA VAL A 118 -11.73 0.93 -4.00
C VAL A 118 -13.04 1.12 -4.77
N LEU A 119 -13.03 1.89 -5.87
CA LEU A 119 -14.23 2.07 -6.68
C LEU A 119 -14.74 0.75 -7.26
N TRP A 120 -13.86 -0.10 -7.79
CA TRP A 120 -14.26 -1.38 -8.37
C TRP A 120 -14.71 -2.36 -7.30
N THR A 121 -14.08 -2.37 -6.14
CA THR A 121 -14.47 -3.20 -4.98
C THR A 121 -15.87 -2.83 -4.47
N LEU A 122 -16.14 -1.54 -4.25
CA LEU A 122 -17.43 -1.08 -3.73
C LEU A 122 -18.59 -1.27 -4.72
N ASN A 123 -18.29 -1.42 -6.02
CA ASN A 123 -19.27 -1.74 -7.05
C ASN A 123 -19.41 -3.24 -7.31
N ARG A 124 -18.75 -4.11 -6.54
CA ARG A 124 -18.95 -5.56 -6.64
C ARG A 124 -20.36 -5.95 -6.18
N PRO A 125 -20.99 -6.99 -6.77
CA PRO A 125 -22.37 -7.38 -6.43
C PRO A 125 -22.62 -7.53 -4.93
N VAL A 126 -21.68 -8.16 -4.21
CA VAL A 126 -21.75 -8.37 -2.75
C VAL A 126 -21.74 -7.08 -1.92
N LEU A 127 -21.23 -5.98 -2.47
CA LEU A 127 -21.13 -4.67 -1.79
C LEU A 127 -22.05 -3.60 -2.40
N LEU A 128 -22.64 -3.88 -3.56
CA LEU A 128 -23.34 -2.89 -4.39
C LEU A 128 -24.50 -2.22 -3.64
N ASN A 129 -25.29 -3.00 -2.89
CA ASN A 129 -26.43 -2.50 -2.15
C ASN A 129 -26.01 -1.58 -0.98
N ALA A 130 -24.90 -1.92 -0.32
CA ALA A 130 -24.42 -1.16 0.84
C ALA A 130 -23.67 0.12 0.43
N TYR A 131 -22.86 0.06 -0.63
CA TYR A 131 -21.90 1.11 -0.94
C TYR A 131 -21.98 1.68 -2.36
N GLY A 132 -22.75 1.08 -3.29
CA GLY A 132 -22.74 1.44 -4.71
C GLY A 132 -23.02 2.93 -4.98
N ASN A 133 -23.99 3.51 -4.29
CA ASN A 133 -24.33 4.94 -4.41
C ASN A 133 -23.23 5.88 -3.88
N LYS A 134 -22.38 5.37 -2.98
CA LYS A 134 -21.33 6.13 -2.27
C LYS A 134 -19.93 5.82 -2.78
N ALA A 135 -19.80 4.80 -3.64
CA ALA A 135 -18.54 4.22 -4.06
C ALA A 135 -17.55 5.26 -4.61
N ARG A 136 -18.04 6.21 -5.43
CA ARG A 136 -17.20 7.27 -6.01
C ARG A 136 -16.64 8.23 -4.96
N ARG A 137 -17.45 8.60 -3.95
CA ARG A 137 -17.03 9.48 -2.85
C ARG A 137 -16.03 8.77 -1.95
N MET A 138 -16.35 7.55 -1.53
CA MET A 138 -15.48 6.73 -0.68
C MET A 138 -14.14 6.44 -1.35
N ALA A 139 -14.15 6.08 -2.64
CA ALA A 139 -12.93 5.84 -3.40
C ALA A 139 -12.08 7.10 -3.56
N LEU A 140 -12.70 8.25 -3.83
CA LEU A 140 -11.97 9.53 -3.91
C LEU A 140 -11.38 9.90 -2.55
N PHE A 141 -12.13 9.72 -1.46
CA PHE A 141 -11.65 9.99 -0.12
C PHE A 141 -10.48 9.07 0.26
N ALA A 142 -10.56 7.77 -0.05
CA ALA A 142 -9.47 6.82 0.16
C ALA A 142 -8.20 7.21 -0.59
N ALA A 143 -8.32 7.60 -1.86
CA ALA A 143 -7.19 7.99 -2.70
C ALA A 143 -6.57 9.32 -2.28
N LEU A 144 -7.38 10.31 -1.89
CA LEU A 144 -6.88 11.58 -1.35
C LEU A 144 -6.18 11.34 -0.02
N LEU A 145 -6.80 10.56 0.88
CA LEU A 145 -6.18 10.21 2.16
C LEU A 145 -4.83 9.53 1.90
N PHE A 146 -4.77 8.51 1.05
CA PHE A 146 -3.52 7.85 0.68
C PHE A 146 -2.48 8.82 0.10
N GLY A 147 -2.88 9.66 -0.86
CA GLY A 147 -1.96 10.51 -1.61
C GLY A 147 -1.41 11.72 -0.86
N VAL A 148 -2.09 12.18 0.20
CA VAL A 148 -1.61 13.35 0.97
C VAL A 148 -1.28 12.99 2.42
N HIS A 149 -1.37 11.72 2.80
CA HIS A 149 -1.07 11.32 4.17
C HIS A 149 0.41 11.57 4.49
N PRO A 150 0.74 12.24 5.61
CA PRO A 150 2.14 12.53 5.95
C PRO A 150 3.02 11.28 6.05
N ILE A 151 2.47 10.11 6.41
CA ILE A 151 3.20 8.81 6.42
C ILE A 151 3.90 8.49 5.09
N GLN A 152 3.41 9.01 3.95
CA GLN A 152 4.01 8.73 2.65
C GLN A 152 5.23 9.62 2.36
N THR A 153 5.54 10.58 3.23
CA THR A 153 6.61 11.56 3.03
C THR A 153 7.94 10.91 2.72
N GLU A 154 8.31 9.89 3.50
CA GLU A 154 9.55 9.15 3.29
C GLU A 154 9.56 8.48 1.91
N SER A 155 8.50 7.73 1.57
CA SER A 155 8.39 7.01 0.28
C SER A 155 8.41 7.91 -0.95
N VAL A 156 7.88 9.13 -0.84
CA VAL A 156 7.77 10.06 -1.98
C VAL A 156 9.01 10.94 -2.11
N THR A 157 9.54 11.43 -0.99
CA THR A 157 10.62 12.43 -0.95
C THR A 157 12.01 11.79 -0.97
N TYR A 158 12.22 10.67 -0.28
CA TYR A 158 13.53 10.02 -0.25
C TYR A 158 13.74 9.23 -1.55
N ILE A 159 14.65 9.68 -2.43
CA ILE A 159 14.62 9.34 -3.85
C ILE A 159 14.73 7.83 -4.10
N VAL A 160 15.66 7.14 -3.46
CA VAL A 160 15.88 5.68 -3.62
C VAL A 160 14.75 4.82 -3.04
N THR A 161 13.90 5.38 -2.17
CA THR A 161 12.65 4.72 -1.74
C THR A 161 11.61 4.61 -2.87
N ARG A 162 11.93 5.12 -4.07
CA ARG A 162 11.29 4.76 -5.35
C ARG A 162 10.99 3.27 -5.49
N SER A 163 11.81 2.41 -4.90
CA SER A 163 11.53 0.97 -4.80
C SER A 163 10.12 0.65 -4.23
N GLU A 164 9.67 1.36 -3.20
CA GLU A 164 8.32 1.26 -2.62
C GLU A 164 7.23 1.71 -3.60
N LEU A 165 7.48 2.83 -4.28
CA LEU A 165 6.54 3.43 -5.23
C LEU A 165 6.30 2.50 -6.42
N LEU A 166 7.38 1.98 -7.01
CA LEU A 166 7.31 1.07 -8.16
C LEU A 166 6.74 -0.28 -7.79
N ALA A 167 7.16 -0.86 -6.66
CA ALA A 167 6.60 -2.12 -6.18
C ALA A 167 5.07 -2.00 -6.01
N THR A 168 4.61 -0.93 -5.36
CA THR A 168 3.18 -0.68 -5.17
C THR A 168 2.43 -0.40 -6.47
N PHE A 169 3.05 0.31 -7.42
CA PHE A 169 2.47 0.57 -8.74
C PHE A 169 2.18 -0.73 -9.47
N PHE A 170 3.17 -1.60 -9.55
CA PHE A 170 3.02 -2.88 -10.21
C PHE A 170 2.10 -3.83 -9.43
N TYR A 171 2.15 -3.81 -8.10
CA TYR A 171 1.25 -4.57 -7.23
C TYR A 171 -0.22 -4.21 -7.47
N LEU A 172 -0.54 -2.91 -7.49
CA LEU A 172 -1.90 -2.44 -7.76
C LEU A 172 -2.30 -2.68 -9.23
N ALA A 173 -1.38 -2.55 -10.19
CA ALA A 173 -1.64 -2.92 -11.58
C ALA A 173 -2.00 -4.40 -11.70
N THR A 174 -1.32 -5.29 -10.98
CA THR A 174 -1.69 -6.72 -10.91
C THR A 174 -3.11 -6.91 -10.42
N PHE A 175 -3.50 -6.22 -9.34
CA PHE A 175 -4.87 -6.25 -8.81
C PHE A 175 -5.90 -5.84 -9.87
N LEU A 176 -5.70 -4.69 -10.51
CA LEU A 176 -6.64 -4.16 -11.49
C LEU A 176 -6.75 -5.10 -12.71
N LEU A 177 -5.63 -5.64 -13.20
CA LEU A 177 -5.61 -6.60 -14.31
C LEU A 177 -6.29 -7.92 -13.92
N PHE A 178 -6.04 -8.45 -12.73
CA PHE A 178 -6.68 -9.68 -12.25
C PHE A 178 -8.20 -9.52 -12.13
N ILE A 179 -8.67 -8.40 -11.58
CA ILE A 179 -10.10 -8.06 -11.51
C ILE A 179 -10.69 -8.04 -12.92
N LYS A 180 -10.04 -7.36 -13.87
CA LYS A 180 -10.50 -7.30 -15.27
C LYS A 180 -10.49 -8.66 -15.97
N GLY A 181 -9.48 -9.49 -15.71
CA GLY A 181 -9.42 -10.86 -16.22
C GLY A 181 -10.59 -11.70 -15.74
N THR A 182 -10.97 -11.53 -14.48
CA THR A 182 -12.13 -12.21 -13.88
C THR A 182 -13.44 -11.69 -14.47
N GLU A 183 -13.61 -10.37 -14.57
CA GLU A 183 -14.84 -9.76 -15.13
C GLU A 183 -15.05 -10.05 -16.61
N LYS A 184 -13.98 -10.04 -17.41
CA LYS A 184 -14.04 -10.26 -18.86
C LYS A 184 -13.88 -11.72 -19.25
N ASN A 185 -13.58 -12.60 -18.29
CA ASN A 185 -13.22 -14.00 -18.51
C ASN A 185 -12.14 -14.15 -19.62
N LYS A 186 -11.08 -13.34 -19.55
CA LYS A 186 -10.03 -13.26 -20.57
C LYS A 186 -8.66 -13.51 -19.95
N PHE A 187 -8.01 -14.59 -20.37
CA PHE A 187 -6.73 -15.05 -19.83
C PHE A 187 -5.56 -14.07 -20.07
N SER A 188 -5.61 -13.27 -21.14
CA SER A 188 -4.57 -12.26 -21.42
C SER A 188 -4.39 -11.23 -20.30
N TYR A 189 -5.44 -10.91 -19.56
CA TYR A 189 -5.32 -10.05 -18.38
C TYR A 189 -4.55 -10.73 -17.25
N TYR A 190 -4.67 -12.04 -17.07
CA TYR A 190 -3.87 -12.78 -16.09
C TYR A 190 -2.39 -12.84 -16.49
N LEU A 191 -2.08 -12.90 -17.78
CA LEU A 191 -0.71 -12.76 -18.26
C LEU A 191 -0.14 -11.37 -17.96
N GLY A 192 -0.92 -10.30 -18.20
CA GLY A 192 -0.53 -8.94 -17.80
C GLY A 192 -0.39 -8.80 -16.28
N ALA A 193 -1.28 -9.43 -15.50
CA ALA A 193 -1.19 -9.47 -14.05
C ALA A 193 0.09 -10.18 -13.59
N ALA A 194 0.46 -11.31 -14.20
CA ALA A 194 1.69 -12.03 -13.90
C ALA A 194 2.94 -11.21 -14.27
N PHE A 195 2.94 -10.53 -15.42
CA PHE A 195 4.04 -9.65 -15.83
C PHE A 195 4.22 -8.48 -14.86
N THR A 196 3.13 -7.80 -14.49
CA THR A 196 3.20 -6.72 -13.50
C THR A 196 3.62 -7.26 -12.13
N ALA A 197 3.16 -8.44 -11.71
CA ALA A 197 3.59 -9.07 -10.46
C ALA A 197 5.10 -9.34 -10.46
N LEU A 198 5.67 -9.79 -11.58
CA LEU A 198 7.11 -9.94 -11.75
C LEU A 198 7.84 -8.61 -11.62
N CYS A 199 7.30 -7.53 -12.19
CA CYS A 199 7.88 -6.19 -12.03
C CYS A 199 7.79 -5.68 -10.59
N ALA A 200 6.71 -5.98 -9.86
CA ALA A 200 6.57 -5.64 -8.44
C ALA A 200 7.64 -6.34 -7.61
N MET A 201 7.84 -7.64 -7.85
CA MET A 201 8.87 -8.45 -7.21
C MET A 201 10.28 -7.95 -7.53
N GLY A 202 10.53 -7.61 -8.80
CA GLY A 202 11.76 -6.98 -9.25
C GLY A 202 11.95 -5.54 -8.75
N SER A 203 10.97 -4.98 -8.04
CA SER A 203 11.07 -3.65 -7.42
C SER A 203 11.33 -3.70 -5.92
N LYS A 204 10.66 -4.62 -5.20
CA LYS A 204 10.82 -4.81 -3.76
C LYS A 204 10.37 -6.21 -3.32
N GLU A 205 11.07 -6.77 -2.34
CA GLU A 205 10.91 -8.16 -1.90
C GLU A 205 9.58 -8.39 -1.15
N TRP A 206 9.05 -7.36 -0.46
CA TRP A 206 7.77 -7.50 0.25
C TRP A 206 6.59 -7.76 -0.70
N ALA A 207 6.76 -7.52 -2.01
CA ALA A 207 5.76 -7.87 -3.03
C ALA A 207 5.46 -9.38 -3.07
N VAL A 208 6.23 -10.23 -2.37
CA VAL A 208 5.90 -11.63 -2.08
C VAL A 208 4.50 -11.83 -1.50
N THR A 209 3.97 -10.82 -0.82
CA THR A 209 2.62 -10.81 -0.24
C THR A 209 1.49 -10.80 -1.27
N LEU A 210 1.78 -10.42 -2.52
CA LEU A 210 0.81 -10.19 -3.59
C LEU A 210 -0.16 -11.35 -3.82
N PRO A 211 0.28 -12.61 -3.98
CA PRO A 211 -0.66 -13.72 -4.20
C PRO A 211 -1.60 -13.93 -3.00
N ALA A 212 -1.11 -13.74 -1.77
CA ALA A 212 -1.91 -13.95 -0.55
C ALA A 212 -3.02 -12.89 -0.43
N VAL A 213 -2.68 -11.61 -0.59
CA VAL A 213 -3.67 -10.53 -0.50
C VAL A 213 -4.65 -10.58 -1.68
N LEU A 214 -4.19 -10.94 -2.88
CA LEU A 214 -5.07 -11.07 -4.05
C LEU A 214 -6.02 -12.27 -3.93
N MET A 215 -5.54 -13.41 -3.41
CA MET A 215 -6.39 -14.56 -3.14
C MET A 215 -7.44 -14.23 -2.07
N LEU A 216 -7.07 -13.45 -1.05
CA LEU A 216 -8.01 -12.94 -0.07
C LEU A 216 -9.06 -12.02 -0.73
N TYR A 217 -8.63 -11.09 -1.59
CA TYR A 217 -9.52 -10.22 -2.35
C TYR A 217 -10.50 -11.02 -3.21
N ASP A 218 -10.00 -12.02 -3.93
CA ASP A 218 -10.81 -12.89 -4.75
C ASP A 218 -11.85 -13.60 -3.87
N PHE A 219 -11.41 -14.25 -2.79
CA PHE A 219 -12.32 -14.93 -1.85
C PHE A 219 -13.45 -14.02 -1.35
N PHE A 220 -13.14 -12.80 -0.90
CA PHE A 220 -14.13 -11.89 -0.34
C PHE A 220 -15.05 -11.26 -1.40
N PHE A 221 -14.55 -10.89 -2.58
CA PHE A 221 -15.26 -9.98 -3.49
C PHE A 221 -15.49 -10.48 -4.93
N LEU A 222 -14.75 -11.49 -5.39
CA LEU A 222 -14.88 -12.04 -6.75
C LEU A 222 -15.49 -13.45 -6.72
N ALA A 223 -15.04 -14.30 -5.80
CA ALA A 223 -15.58 -15.61 -5.51
C ALA A 223 -16.80 -15.57 -4.57
N GLU A 224 -17.00 -14.46 -3.85
CA GLU A 224 -18.12 -14.27 -2.91
C GLU A 224 -18.19 -15.43 -1.88
N GLY A 225 -17.05 -15.82 -1.33
CA GLY A 225 -16.90 -16.93 -0.38
C GLY A 225 -16.85 -18.33 -0.99
N SER A 226 -17.03 -18.48 -2.31
CA SER A 226 -17.06 -19.80 -2.97
C SER A 226 -15.66 -20.35 -3.25
N ILE A 227 -15.24 -21.39 -2.52
CA ILE A 227 -13.99 -22.12 -2.76
C ILE A 227 -13.94 -22.71 -4.18
N LYS A 228 -15.09 -23.15 -4.73
CA LYS A 228 -15.17 -23.68 -6.10
C LYS A 228 -14.83 -22.60 -7.13
N SER A 229 -15.38 -21.39 -6.95
CA SER A 229 -15.05 -20.24 -7.81
C SER A 229 -13.58 -19.87 -7.68
N LEU A 230 -13.05 -19.81 -6.46
CA LEU A 230 -11.63 -19.52 -6.20
C LEU A 230 -10.71 -20.50 -6.93
N ARG A 231 -10.97 -21.81 -6.79
CA ARG A 231 -10.19 -22.88 -7.42
C ARG A 231 -10.24 -22.86 -8.95
N SER A 232 -11.30 -22.32 -9.55
CA SER A 232 -11.38 -22.20 -11.01
C SER A 232 -10.28 -21.30 -11.60
N ARG A 233 -9.68 -20.43 -10.78
CA ARG A 233 -8.62 -19.49 -11.17
C ARG A 233 -7.20 -19.97 -10.79
N TRP A 234 -7.02 -21.25 -10.50
CA TRP A 234 -5.74 -21.85 -10.07
C TRP A 234 -4.55 -21.47 -10.97
N MET A 235 -4.74 -21.43 -12.30
CA MET A 235 -3.67 -21.06 -13.24
C MET A 235 -3.16 -19.65 -13.00
N ALA A 236 -4.05 -18.69 -12.72
CA ALA A 236 -3.66 -17.32 -12.42
C ALA A 236 -2.85 -17.27 -11.11
N TYR A 237 -3.24 -18.05 -10.10
CA TYR A 237 -2.47 -18.16 -8.86
C TYR A 237 -1.10 -18.78 -9.05
N VAL A 238 -0.99 -19.83 -9.87
CA VAL A 238 0.30 -20.42 -10.22
C VAL A 238 1.19 -19.40 -10.91
N LEU A 239 0.67 -18.67 -11.90
CA LEU A 239 1.44 -17.63 -12.59
C LEU A 239 1.95 -16.54 -11.63
N LEU A 240 1.15 -16.13 -10.66
CA LEU A 240 1.55 -15.16 -9.64
C LEU A 240 2.61 -15.73 -8.69
N MET A 241 2.45 -16.99 -8.25
CA MET A 241 3.43 -17.64 -7.37
C MET A 241 4.76 -17.92 -8.07
N LEU A 242 4.78 -18.12 -9.38
CA LEU A 242 6.04 -18.28 -10.14
C LEU A 242 6.96 -17.06 -10.04
N THR A 243 6.42 -15.88 -9.73
CA THR A 243 7.24 -14.67 -9.49
C THR A 243 8.15 -14.81 -8.28
N TRP A 244 7.84 -15.71 -7.34
CA TRP A 244 8.68 -15.97 -6.15
C TRP A 244 10.01 -16.63 -6.50
N LEU A 245 10.15 -17.24 -7.69
CA LEU A 245 11.43 -17.76 -8.17
C LEU A 245 12.49 -16.66 -8.27
N GLN A 246 12.09 -15.41 -8.49
CA GLN A 246 13.01 -14.27 -8.49
C GLN A 246 13.60 -14.01 -7.10
N ILE A 247 12.82 -14.17 -6.03
CA ILE A 247 13.33 -14.06 -4.65
C ILE A 247 14.38 -15.15 -4.42
N TYR A 248 14.06 -16.39 -4.79
CA TYR A 248 15.01 -17.50 -4.62
C TYR A 248 16.35 -17.21 -5.30
N ASN A 249 16.34 -16.72 -6.55
CA ASN A 249 17.56 -16.38 -7.28
C ASN A 249 18.32 -15.19 -6.66
N THR A 250 17.59 -14.19 -6.14
CA THR A 250 18.19 -13.02 -5.48
C THR A 250 18.83 -13.41 -4.13
N MET A 251 18.16 -14.25 -3.35
CA MET A 251 18.68 -14.76 -2.08
C MET A 251 19.91 -15.65 -2.31
N HIS A 252 19.87 -16.52 -3.34
CA HIS A 252 20.97 -17.42 -3.65
C HIS A 252 22.23 -16.68 -4.10
N SER A 253 22.10 -15.68 -4.97
CA SER A 253 23.22 -14.85 -5.44
C SER A 253 23.85 -14.00 -4.31
N THR A 254 23.03 -13.48 -3.41
CA THR A 254 23.47 -12.69 -2.24
C THR A 254 24.22 -13.54 -1.20
N LEU A 255 23.90 -14.84 -1.07
CA LEU A 255 24.63 -15.74 -0.17
C LEU A 255 26.01 -16.14 -0.72
N THR A 256 26.20 -16.04 -2.03
CA THR A 256 27.46 -16.38 -2.71
C THR A 256 28.40 -15.18 -2.90
N GLU A 257 27.86 -13.95 -2.94
CA GLU A 257 28.64 -12.73 -3.04
C GLU A 257 28.67 -12.01 -1.68
N THR A 258 29.86 -11.79 -1.12
CA THR A 258 30.12 -10.98 0.08
C THR A 258 29.90 -9.49 -0.16
N THR A 259 28.81 -9.12 -0.86
CA THR A 259 28.46 -7.73 -1.13
C THR A 259 27.53 -7.21 -0.04
N SER A 260 27.92 -6.07 0.54
CA SER A 260 27.25 -5.33 1.61
C SER A 260 25.82 -4.87 1.30
N ALA A 261 25.31 -5.19 0.10
CA ALA A 261 23.92 -5.00 -0.31
C ALA A 261 23.02 -6.18 0.09
N SER A 262 23.50 -7.05 0.98
CA SER A 262 22.69 -8.13 1.51
C SER A 262 21.44 -7.56 2.18
N ILE A 263 20.28 -8.04 1.72
CA ILE A 263 19.09 -8.23 2.55
C ILE A 263 19.58 -8.52 3.98
N GLY A 264 19.01 -7.87 4.99
CA GLY A 264 19.43 -7.95 6.40
C GLY A 264 19.42 -9.35 7.04
N LEU A 265 19.65 -10.42 6.30
CA LEU A 265 19.87 -11.79 6.71
C LEU A 265 21.27 -12.04 7.30
N ASN A 266 22.25 -11.14 7.10
CA ASN A 266 23.59 -11.24 7.74
C ASN A 266 23.62 -10.68 9.18
N VAL A 267 22.55 -10.90 9.95
CA VAL A 267 22.35 -10.29 11.29
C VAL A 267 23.06 -11.03 12.43
N GLN A 268 23.70 -12.18 12.19
CA GLN A 268 24.34 -12.88 13.31
C GLN A 268 25.55 -12.17 13.92
N THR A 269 26.12 -11.10 13.35
CA THR A 269 27.45 -10.64 13.77
C THR A 269 27.63 -9.18 14.21
N THR A 270 26.61 -8.29 14.18
CA THR A 270 26.93 -6.84 14.37
C THR A 270 26.02 -6.00 15.28
N SER A 271 24.73 -6.33 15.50
CA SER A 271 23.80 -5.42 16.21
C SER A 271 23.12 -5.98 17.47
N GLY A 272 23.36 -7.24 17.86
CA GLY A 272 22.74 -7.83 19.06
C GLY A 272 21.22 -8.05 18.98
N ILE A 273 20.58 -7.72 17.86
CA ILE A 273 19.16 -7.99 17.59
C ILE A 273 19.03 -9.40 17.02
N ASN A 274 18.42 -10.30 17.77
CA ASN A 274 18.06 -11.63 17.30
C ASN A 274 16.61 -11.67 16.81
N ALA A 275 16.22 -12.74 16.12
CA ALA A 275 14.86 -12.87 15.57
C ALA A 275 13.76 -12.73 16.63
N SER A 276 13.99 -13.21 17.87
CA SER A 276 12.98 -13.12 18.94
C SER A 276 12.78 -11.68 19.42
N THR A 277 13.86 -10.96 19.72
CA THR A 277 13.79 -9.53 20.11
C THR A 277 13.24 -8.67 18.98
N TYR A 278 13.54 -8.99 17.72
CA TYR A 278 12.95 -8.32 16.56
C TYR A 278 11.42 -8.49 16.55
N ILE A 279 10.89 -9.71 16.63
CA ILE A 279 9.44 -9.97 16.63
C ILE A 279 8.75 -9.27 17.80
N LEU A 280 9.33 -9.33 19.00
CA LEU A 280 8.78 -8.66 20.18
C LEU A 280 8.71 -7.14 19.95
N THR A 281 9.76 -6.57 19.38
CA THR A 281 9.83 -5.14 19.04
C THR A 281 8.80 -4.80 17.96
N SER A 282 8.62 -5.65 16.96
CA SER A 282 7.64 -5.49 15.87
C SER A 282 6.21 -5.31 16.38
N LEU A 283 5.82 -5.99 17.47
CA LEU A 283 4.51 -5.79 18.10
C LEU A 283 4.32 -4.33 18.52
N ASN A 284 5.34 -3.72 19.12
CA ASN A 284 5.28 -2.30 19.50
C ASN A 284 5.34 -1.39 18.27
N VAL A 285 6.18 -1.71 17.28
CA VAL A 285 6.34 -0.92 16.06
C VAL A 285 5.03 -0.82 15.28
N ILE A 286 4.26 -1.91 15.17
CA ILE A 286 2.96 -1.88 14.47
C ILE A 286 1.99 -0.89 15.15
N TRP A 287 2.00 -0.80 16.49
CA TRP A 287 1.23 0.24 17.19
C TRP A 287 1.74 1.65 16.93
N THR A 288 3.05 1.83 16.79
CA THR A 288 3.64 3.11 16.36
C THR A 288 3.17 3.47 14.95
N TYR A 289 3.10 2.52 14.02
CA TYR A 289 2.54 2.76 12.69
C TYR A 289 1.04 3.09 12.73
N ILE A 290 0.24 2.37 13.52
CA ILE A 290 -1.19 2.67 13.69
C ILE A 290 -1.37 4.09 14.27
N ARG A 291 -0.54 4.46 15.26
CA ARG A 291 -0.50 5.83 15.79
C ARG A 291 -0.19 6.83 14.68
N LEU A 292 0.86 6.61 13.89
CA LEU A 292 1.22 7.54 12.81
C LEU A 292 0.14 7.65 11.73
N MET A 293 -0.61 6.59 11.45
CA MET A 293 -1.76 6.61 10.53
C MET A 293 -2.95 7.43 11.05
N LEU A 294 -3.13 7.51 12.37
CA LEU A 294 -4.21 8.29 12.99
C LEU A 294 -3.77 9.71 13.38
N LEU A 295 -2.51 9.84 13.78
CA LEU A 295 -1.90 11.03 14.35
C LEU A 295 -0.42 11.07 13.93
N PRO A 296 -0.12 11.58 12.71
CA PRO A 296 1.22 11.63 12.14
C PRO A 296 2.08 12.73 12.78
N ILE A 297 2.33 12.61 14.08
CA ILE A 297 3.16 13.53 14.87
C ILE A 297 4.50 12.87 15.19
N ASN A 298 5.59 13.64 15.10
CA ASN A 298 6.96 13.19 15.32
C ASN A 298 7.37 12.09 14.33
N GLN A 299 7.13 12.34 13.05
CA GLN A 299 7.72 11.54 11.99
C GLN A 299 9.23 11.72 11.98
N ASN A 300 9.95 10.65 11.68
CA ASN A 300 11.40 10.63 11.66
C ASN A 300 11.89 9.70 10.54
N LEU A 301 12.97 10.10 9.89
CA LEU A 301 13.62 9.28 8.88
C LEU A 301 14.40 8.12 9.51
N ASP A 302 14.96 8.33 10.70
CA ASP A 302 15.77 7.35 11.41
C ASP A 302 15.39 7.35 12.91
N TYR A 303 14.79 6.24 13.36
CA TYR A 303 14.24 6.12 14.70
C TYR A 303 15.21 5.40 15.62
N ASP A 304 15.55 6.03 16.74
CA ASP A 304 16.08 5.33 17.90
C ASP A 304 14.93 4.64 18.64
N TYR A 305 14.63 3.41 18.24
CA TYR A 305 13.48 2.65 18.74
C TYR A 305 13.88 1.63 19.80
N ALA A 306 13.20 1.67 20.95
CA ALA A 306 13.49 0.76 22.06
C ALA A 306 13.23 -0.71 21.70
N ILE A 307 14.27 -1.54 21.82
CA ILE A 307 14.19 -2.99 21.57
C ILE A 307 13.54 -3.72 22.74
N ALA A 308 12.46 -4.44 22.46
CA ALA A 308 11.78 -5.28 23.45
C ALA A 308 12.56 -6.58 23.68
N LYS A 309 12.81 -6.92 24.94
CA LYS A 309 13.61 -8.10 25.32
C LYS A 309 12.75 -9.29 25.72
N THR A 310 11.58 -9.02 26.28
CA THR A 310 10.61 -10.05 26.70
C THR A 310 9.18 -9.64 26.42
N LEU A 311 8.31 -10.65 26.21
CA LEU A 311 6.88 -10.44 26.02
C LEU A 311 6.20 -9.85 27.26
N PHE A 312 6.77 -10.06 28.45
CA PHE A 312 6.20 -9.61 29.72
C PHE A 312 6.54 -8.16 30.07
N GLU A 313 7.30 -7.46 29.23
CA GLU A 313 7.39 -6.00 29.32
C GLU A 313 5.99 -5.41 29.08
N PHE A 314 5.57 -4.51 29.96
CA PHE A 314 4.21 -3.95 29.93
C PHE A 314 3.79 -3.42 28.54
N PRO A 315 4.62 -2.65 27.80
CA PRO A 315 4.27 -2.19 26.46
C PRO A 315 4.07 -3.35 25.47
N THR A 316 4.99 -4.32 25.47
CA THR A 316 4.99 -5.46 24.53
C THR A 316 3.81 -6.39 24.77
N PHE A 317 3.49 -6.67 26.03
CA PHE A 317 2.33 -7.48 26.40
C PHE A 317 1.01 -6.79 25.98
N LEU A 318 0.89 -5.49 26.25
CA LEU A 318 -0.27 -4.70 25.86
C LEU A 318 -0.42 -4.62 24.34
N SER A 319 0.70 -4.47 23.61
CA SER A 319 0.73 -4.49 22.15
C SER A 319 0.17 -5.80 21.59
N LEU A 320 0.57 -6.95 22.14
CA LEU A 320 0.04 -8.26 21.76
C LEU A 320 -1.48 -8.35 21.98
N ILE A 321 -1.95 -7.98 23.17
CA ILE A 321 -3.39 -7.97 23.48
C ILE A 321 -4.15 -7.08 22.50
N GLY A 322 -3.60 -5.91 22.20
CA GLY A 322 -4.16 -5.00 21.21
C GLY A 322 -4.29 -5.64 19.83
N HIS A 323 -3.26 -6.32 19.32
CA HIS A 323 -3.32 -6.98 18.02
C HIS A 323 -4.37 -8.09 17.99
N ILE A 324 -4.45 -8.90 19.06
CA ILE A 324 -5.48 -9.92 19.22
C ILE A 324 -6.88 -9.28 19.21
N ALA A 325 -7.05 -8.15 19.89
CA ALA A 325 -8.30 -7.41 19.90
C ALA A 325 -8.67 -6.86 18.51
N VAL A 326 -7.71 -6.32 17.75
CA VAL A 326 -7.95 -5.84 16.38
C VAL A 326 -8.38 -6.98 15.45
N VAL A 327 -7.63 -8.09 15.43
CA VAL A 327 -7.95 -9.25 14.59
C VAL A 327 -9.27 -9.91 15.02
N GLY A 328 -9.46 -10.09 16.34
CA GLY A 328 -10.67 -10.64 16.92
C GLY A 328 -11.91 -9.80 16.60
N SER A 329 -11.80 -8.47 16.69
CA SER A 329 -12.89 -7.55 16.33
C SER A 329 -13.22 -7.59 14.85
N ALA A 330 -12.20 -7.65 13.98
CA ALA A 330 -12.39 -7.76 12.53
C ALA A 330 -13.11 -9.07 12.15
N PHE A 331 -12.71 -10.19 12.77
CA PHE A 331 -13.37 -11.48 12.60
C PHE A 331 -14.80 -11.49 13.18
N TRP A 332 -15.01 -10.87 14.34
CA TRP A 332 -16.34 -10.74 14.93
C TRP A 332 -17.29 -9.92 14.04
N LEU A 333 -16.83 -8.79 13.48
CA LEU A 333 -17.60 -7.97 12.54
C LEU A 333 -17.94 -8.74 11.25
N TYR A 334 -16.99 -9.55 10.75
CA TYR A 334 -17.26 -10.46 9.63
C TYR A 334 -18.40 -11.44 9.96
N VAL A 335 -18.28 -12.19 11.07
CA VAL A 335 -19.23 -13.25 11.42
C VAL A 335 -20.60 -12.70 11.83
N LYS A 336 -20.64 -11.59 12.59
CA LYS A 336 -21.90 -11.07 13.17
C LYS A 336 -22.60 -10.04 12.31
N LYS A 337 -21.86 -9.28 11.51
CA LYS A 337 -22.41 -8.17 10.71
C LYS A 337 -22.26 -8.39 9.21
N GLY A 338 -21.56 -9.43 8.77
CA GLY A 338 -21.27 -9.66 7.36
C GLY A 338 -20.37 -8.58 6.75
N TRP A 339 -19.61 -7.85 7.58
CA TRP A 339 -18.74 -6.77 7.10
C TRP A 339 -17.54 -7.37 6.37
N LEU A 340 -17.40 -7.07 5.09
CA LEU A 340 -16.33 -7.63 4.25
C LEU A 340 -15.11 -6.71 4.16
N LEU A 341 -15.31 -5.39 4.16
CA LEU A 341 -14.21 -4.41 4.00
C LEU A 341 -13.26 -4.38 5.20
N VAL A 342 -13.79 -4.51 6.42
CA VAL A 342 -13.00 -4.46 7.66
C VAL A 342 -12.04 -5.65 7.80
N PRO A 343 -12.48 -6.92 7.79
CA PRO A 343 -11.57 -8.06 7.87
C PRO A 343 -10.57 -8.07 6.70
N PHE A 344 -11.00 -7.67 5.50
CA PHE A 344 -10.11 -7.58 4.35
C PHE A 344 -9.02 -6.52 4.55
N GLY A 345 -9.37 -5.30 4.95
CA GLY A 345 -8.41 -4.22 5.16
C GLY A 345 -7.44 -4.49 6.31
N VAL A 346 -7.92 -5.11 7.40
CA VAL A 346 -7.08 -5.56 8.51
C VAL A 346 -6.10 -6.63 8.04
N ALA A 347 -6.56 -7.64 7.30
CA ALA A 347 -5.69 -8.68 6.76
C ALA A 347 -4.69 -8.13 5.75
N TRP A 348 -5.08 -7.21 4.86
CA TRP A 348 -4.18 -6.51 3.94
C TRP A 348 -3.05 -5.82 4.71
N PHE A 349 -3.39 -5.09 5.78
CA PHE A 349 -2.45 -4.37 6.60
C PHE A 349 -1.39 -5.30 7.23
N TYR A 350 -1.82 -6.37 7.91
CA TYR A 350 -0.90 -7.31 8.57
C TYR A 350 -0.12 -8.17 7.58
N ILE A 351 -0.76 -8.65 6.50
CA ILE A 351 -0.06 -9.41 5.45
C ILE A 351 1.00 -8.52 4.79
N GLY A 352 0.67 -7.27 4.44
CA GLY A 352 1.63 -6.35 3.84
C GLY A 352 2.83 -6.03 4.73
N LEU A 353 2.63 -5.93 6.05
CA LEU A 353 3.73 -5.72 7.01
C LEU A 353 4.53 -6.99 7.30
N SER A 354 3.96 -8.17 7.09
CA SER A 354 4.58 -9.43 7.49
C SER A 354 6.02 -9.63 6.98
N PRO A 355 6.41 -9.30 5.73
CA PRO A 355 7.80 -9.54 5.31
C PRO A 355 8.81 -8.70 6.10
N VAL A 356 8.44 -7.49 6.50
CA VAL A 356 9.31 -6.53 7.18
C VAL A 356 9.14 -6.52 8.71
N GLN A 357 8.10 -7.18 9.22
CA GLN A 357 7.77 -7.31 10.65
C GLN A 357 7.60 -8.80 11.02
N SER A 358 8.58 -9.65 10.66
CA SER A 358 8.54 -11.11 10.89
C SER A 358 9.82 -11.66 11.53
N PHE A 359 10.04 -12.97 11.38
CA PHE A 359 11.14 -13.76 11.94
C PHE A 359 12.48 -13.49 11.26
N VAL A 360 12.50 -12.77 10.14
CA VAL A 360 13.74 -12.35 9.48
C VAL A 360 14.09 -10.97 10.04
N PRO A 361 15.05 -10.87 10.97
CA PRO A 361 15.45 -9.59 11.52
C PRO A 361 16.07 -8.74 10.40
N ILE A 362 15.81 -7.44 10.46
CA ILE A 362 16.45 -6.42 9.63
C ILE A 362 17.13 -5.45 10.60
N ILE A 363 18.21 -4.79 10.16
CA ILE A 363 18.99 -3.86 11.01
C ILE A 363 18.05 -2.85 11.68
N ASP A 364 17.19 -2.22 10.88
CA ASP A 364 16.23 -1.23 11.37
C ASP A 364 14.87 -1.87 11.63
N VAL A 365 14.39 -1.70 12.86
CA VAL A 365 13.10 -2.26 13.30
C VAL A 365 11.90 -1.48 12.76
N ILE A 366 12.09 -0.20 12.42
CA ILE A 366 11.04 0.71 11.97
C ILE A 366 11.55 1.62 10.84
N PHE A 367 10.70 1.81 9.83
CA PHE A 367 10.83 2.84 8.80
C PHE A 367 9.43 3.21 8.30
N GLU A 368 9.17 4.48 8.07
CA GLU A 368 7.83 4.94 7.67
C GLU A 368 7.49 4.49 6.26
N HIS A 369 8.48 4.42 5.37
CA HIS A 369 8.27 3.98 3.99
C HIS A 369 7.73 2.53 3.89
N ARG A 370 7.90 1.70 4.93
CA ARG A 370 7.31 0.35 5.02
C ARG A 370 5.78 0.37 5.08
N MET A 371 5.20 1.51 5.43
CA MET A 371 3.74 1.70 5.50
C MET A 371 3.10 2.03 4.16
N TYR A 372 3.88 2.30 3.11
CA TYR A 372 3.35 2.75 1.83
C TYR A 372 2.29 1.78 1.28
N MET A 373 2.61 0.49 1.06
CA MET A 373 1.60 -0.49 0.62
C MET A 373 0.60 -0.91 1.73
N PRO A 374 1.02 -1.21 2.97
CA PRO A 374 0.09 -1.64 4.03
C PRO A 374 -0.97 -0.60 4.40
N SER A 375 -0.66 0.70 4.29
CA SER A 375 -1.58 1.80 4.58
C SER A 375 -2.88 1.73 3.78
N ILE A 376 -2.87 1.12 2.59
CA ILE A 376 -4.07 0.92 1.76
C ILE A 376 -5.12 0.10 2.52
N GLY A 377 -4.70 -0.98 3.18
CA GLY A 377 -5.57 -1.80 4.02
C GLY A 377 -6.18 -1.02 5.18
N PHE A 378 -5.34 -0.24 5.87
CA PHE A 378 -5.79 0.65 6.95
C PHE A 378 -6.80 1.70 6.46
N ILE A 379 -6.53 2.34 5.33
CA ILE A 379 -7.40 3.37 4.73
C ILE A 379 -8.75 2.78 4.33
N ILE A 380 -8.80 1.55 3.79
CA ILE A 380 -10.06 0.87 3.49
C ILE A 380 -10.91 0.70 4.75
N VAL A 381 -10.30 0.26 5.87
CA VAL A 381 -11.00 0.13 7.15
C VAL A 381 -11.48 1.50 7.65
N PHE A 382 -10.61 2.50 7.60
CA PHE A 382 -10.92 3.85 8.06
C PHE A 382 -12.09 4.48 7.30
N VAL A 383 -12.07 4.40 5.96
CA VAL A 383 -13.13 4.95 5.11
C VAL A 383 -14.45 4.21 5.32
N ALA A 384 -14.42 2.88 5.48
CA ALA A 384 -15.63 2.11 5.80
C ALA A 384 -16.21 2.48 7.17
N ALA A 385 -15.36 2.65 8.18
CA ALA A 385 -15.78 3.06 9.52
C ALA A 385 -16.33 4.50 9.54
N TYR A 386 -15.66 5.42 8.84
CA TYR A 386 -16.11 6.81 8.68
C TYR A 386 -17.49 6.87 8.02
N GLU A 387 -17.69 6.13 6.92
CA GLU A 387 -18.97 6.11 6.22
C GLU A 387 -20.09 5.53 7.11
N GLY A 388 -19.82 4.44 7.85
CA GLY A 388 -20.78 3.87 8.78
C GLY A 388 -21.16 4.83 9.92
N LEU A 389 -20.20 5.60 10.44
CA LEU A 389 -20.46 6.62 11.46
C LEU A 389 -21.27 7.80 10.89
N PHE A 390 -20.93 8.22 9.67
CA PHE A 390 -21.65 9.28 8.96
C PHE A 390 -23.12 8.92 8.74
N ASP A 391 -23.39 7.68 8.31
CA ASP A 391 -24.76 7.18 8.13
C ASP A 391 -25.55 7.16 9.42
N TRP A 392 -24.96 6.60 10.49
CA TRP A 392 -25.59 6.57 11.80
C TRP A 392 -25.95 7.96 12.32
N TRP A 393 -25.08 8.94 12.08
CA TRP A 393 -25.33 10.32 12.50
C TRP A 393 -26.47 10.96 11.70
N MET A 394 -26.52 10.73 10.38
CA MET A 394 -27.58 11.23 9.51
C MET A 394 -28.95 10.60 9.84
N GLU A 395 -28.99 9.30 10.12
CA GLU A 395 -30.22 8.59 10.53
C GLU A 395 -30.78 9.14 11.84
N LYS A 396 -29.93 9.32 12.87
CA LYS A 396 -30.35 9.92 14.15
C LYS A 396 -30.84 11.36 14.01
N GLY A 397 -30.19 12.16 13.16
CA GLY A 397 -30.62 13.53 12.88
C GLY A 397 -32.03 13.59 12.27
N SER A 398 -32.32 12.69 11.34
CA SER A 398 -33.64 12.60 10.69
C SER A 398 -34.75 12.15 11.64
N ALA A 399 -34.46 11.21 12.55
CA ALA A 399 -35.41 10.71 13.53
C ALA A 399 -35.74 11.74 14.62
N ALA A 400 -34.83 12.66 14.92
CA ALA A 400 -35.07 13.75 15.87
C ALA A 400 -35.94 14.88 15.28
N GLY A 401 -35.92 15.08 13.95
CA GLY A 401 -36.73 16.06 13.24
C GLY A 401 -38.19 15.63 13.04
N SER A 402 -38.45 14.32 12.87
CA SER A 402 -39.81 13.80 12.66
C SER A 402 -40.67 13.70 13.94
N VAL A 403 -40.07 13.81 15.12
CA VAL A 403 -40.79 13.83 16.41
C VAL A 403 -41.20 15.26 16.82
N LYS A 404 -40.71 16.29 16.11
CA LYS A 404 -41.00 17.71 16.37
C LYS A 404 -41.88 18.39 15.30
N ALA A 405 -42.35 17.63 14.31
CA ALA A 405 -43.35 18.05 13.34
C ALA A 405 -44.66 17.30 13.63
#